data_AF-A0A919HXM7-F1
#
_entry.id   AF-A0A919HXM7-F1
#
_cell.length_a   1.000
_cell.length_b   1.000
_cell.length_c   1.000
_cell.angle_alpha   90.00
_cell.angle_beta   90.00
_cell.angle_gamma   90.00
#
_symmetry.space_group_name_H-M   'P 1'
#
loop_
_entity.id
_entity.type
_entity.pdbx_description
1 polymer ?
#
loop_
_entity_poly.entity_id
_entity_poly.type
_entity_poly.pdbx_seq_one_letter_code
_entity_poly.pdbx_strand_id
1 'polypeptide(L)'
;MRGGQKRGLLIGMGMTEKQGGSDVLSNTTRAEKTAEGFYRLVGHKWFFSVPQSDAHGAGSGSGGLSCFFVPRLLPDGQRNGVRLERLKRSSATAPTPVAKWSFMRPAAGWWATKATACGRSSGWAA
;
A
#
# COMPACT_ATOMS: atom_id res chain seq x y z
N MET A 1 -6.70 18.25 9.32
CA MET A 1 -5.90 18.97 8.30
C MET A 1 -6.14 18.31 6.95
N ARG A 2 -6.54 19.09 5.93
CA ARG A 2 -6.65 18.61 4.53
C ARG A 2 -5.24 18.45 3.94
N GLY A 3 -5.05 17.52 2.99
CA GLY A 3 -3.72 17.07 2.53
C GLY A 3 -2.77 18.19 2.09
N GLY A 4 -3.27 19.24 1.43
CA GLY A 4 -2.46 20.37 0.95
C GLY A 4 -2.01 21.39 2.00
N GLN A 5 -2.35 21.21 3.28
CA GLN A 5 -2.04 22.17 4.35
C GLN A 5 -0.92 21.70 5.29
N LYS A 6 -0.22 20.62 4.94
CA LYS A 6 0.83 20.04 5.80
C LYS A 6 2.21 20.57 5.41
N ARG A 7 3.01 20.96 6.42
CA ARG A 7 4.39 21.47 6.24
C ARG A 7 5.42 20.38 5.95
N GLY A 8 5.02 19.12 6.05
CA GLY A 8 5.83 17.93 5.81
C GLY A 8 4.94 16.70 5.78
N LEU A 9 5.43 15.62 5.20
CA LEU A 9 4.67 14.39 5.00
C LEU A 9 5.45 13.18 5.53
N LEU A 10 4.72 12.20 6.07
CA LEU A 10 5.24 10.89 6.42
C LEU A 10 4.71 9.84 5.46
N ILE A 11 5.60 9.00 4.93
CA ILE A 11 5.25 7.91 4.03
C ILE A 11 5.57 6.58 4.72
N GLY A 12 4.56 5.72 4.89
CA GLY A 12 4.75 4.37 5.40
C GLY A 12 4.86 3.33 4.28
N MET A 13 5.04 2.06 4.66
CA MET A 13 5.09 0.93 3.73
C MET A 13 4.17 -0.19 4.19
N GLY A 14 3.46 -0.80 3.23
CA GLY A 14 2.57 -1.93 3.43
C GLY A 14 2.85 -3.02 2.40
N MET A 15 3.89 -3.82 2.64
CA MET A 15 4.32 -4.89 1.73
C MET A 15 3.81 -6.27 2.16
N THR A 16 3.91 -6.58 3.45
CA THR A 16 3.66 -7.90 4.03
C THR A 16 2.18 -8.25 4.14
N GLU A 17 1.80 -9.45 3.71
CA GLU A 17 0.47 -10.03 3.92
C GLU A 17 0.50 -11.20 4.90
N LYS A 18 -0.65 -11.77 5.25
CA LYS A 18 -0.75 -12.87 6.24
C LYS A 18 0.09 -14.08 5.85
N GLN A 19 0.11 -14.38 4.55
CA GLN A 19 0.78 -15.54 3.97
C GLN A 19 2.30 -15.37 3.87
N GLY A 20 2.83 -14.14 3.89
CA GLY A 20 4.25 -13.94 3.67
C GLY A 20 4.70 -12.47 3.74
N GLY A 21 5.88 -12.27 4.32
CA GLY A 21 6.60 -10.99 4.31
C GLY A 21 7.86 -10.98 3.44
N SER A 22 8.58 -12.10 3.39
CA SER A 22 9.77 -12.26 2.55
C SER A 22 9.40 -12.54 1.10
N ASP A 23 8.41 -13.41 0.88
CA ASP A 23 7.86 -13.66 -0.45
C ASP A 23 6.71 -12.70 -0.74
N VAL A 24 7.05 -11.51 -1.23
CA VAL A 24 6.08 -10.47 -1.62
C VAL A 24 5.37 -10.78 -2.94
N LEU A 25 5.85 -11.76 -3.72
CA LEU A 25 5.19 -12.19 -4.95
C LEU A 25 3.92 -13.00 -4.64
N SER A 26 3.90 -13.68 -3.49
CA SER A 26 2.70 -14.35 -2.98
C SER A 26 1.57 -13.41 -2.55
N ASN A 27 1.74 -12.09 -2.67
CA ASN A 27 0.72 -11.10 -2.31
C ASN A 27 -0.57 -11.28 -3.11
N THR A 28 -1.68 -11.31 -2.39
CA THR A 28 -3.03 -11.51 -2.92
C THR A 28 -3.78 -10.19 -3.12
N THR A 29 -3.28 -9.07 -2.59
CA THR A 29 -3.82 -7.74 -2.91
C THR A 29 -3.84 -7.55 -4.41
N ARG A 30 -5.00 -7.16 -4.93
CA ARG A 30 -5.25 -6.90 -6.34
C ARG A 30 -5.34 -5.42 -6.60
N ALA A 31 -4.83 -4.99 -7.74
CA ALA A 31 -4.94 -3.63 -8.23
C ALA A 31 -5.57 -3.64 -9.63
N GLU A 32 -6.74 -3.04 -9.75
CA GLU A 32 -7.48 -2.93 -11.02
C GLU A 32 -7.42 -1.50 -11.54
N LYS A 33 -7.01 -1.31 -12.80
CA LYS A 33 -6.95 0.02 -13.39
C LYS A 33 -8.36 0.58 -13.60
N THR A 34 -8.57 1.84 -13.24
CA THR A 34 -9.83 2.57 -13.45
C THR A 34 -9.76 3.45 -14.69
N ALA A 35 -10.91 3.92 -15.18
CA ALA A 35 -10.98 4.83 -16.33
C ALA A 35 -10.37 6.20 -16.01
N GLU A 36 -10.40 6.59 -14.74
CA GLU A 36 -9.95 7.88 -14.22
C GLU A 36 -8.44 7.93 -13.95
N GLY A 37 -7.69 6.90 -14.34
CA GLY A 37 -6.22 6.90 -14.29
C GLY A 37 -5.61 6.51 -12.95
N PHE A 38 -6.41 6.12 -11.95
CA PHE A 38 -5.93 5.50 -10.71
C PHE A 38 -6.22 4.00 -10.69
N TYR A 39 -5.72 3.31 -9.68
CA TYR A 39 -5.94 1.88 -9.46
C TYR A 39 -6.81 1.67 -8.23
N ARG A 40 -7.67 0.69 -8.35
CA ARG A 40 -8.57 0.22 -7.32
C ARG A 40 -7.93 -0.97 -6.60
N LEU A 41 -7.52 -0.76 -5.36
CA LEU A 41 -6.85 -1.79 -4.55
C LEU A 41 -7.84 -2.51 -3.63
N VAL A 42 -7.80 -3.84 -3.66
CA VAL A 42 -8.59 -4.73 -2.79
C VAL A 42 -7.68 -5.82 -2.22
N GLY A 43 -7.64 -5.95 -0.90
CA GLY A 43 -6.72 -6.85 -0.20
C GLY A 43 -6.50 -6.44 1.26
N HIS A 44 -5.37 -6.85 1.82
CA HIS A 44 -5.00 -6.52 3.19
C HIS A 44 -3.48 -6.43 3.33
N LYS A 45 -2.96 -5.85 4.42
CA LYS A 45 -1.56 -6.04 4.85
C LYS A 45 -1.52 -6.38 6.33
N TRP A 46 -0.58 -7.25 6.65
CA TRP A 46 -0.47 -7.83 7.98
C TRP A 46 0.38 -6.99 8.92
N PHE A 47 1.39 -6.32 8.36
CA PHE A 47 2.18 -5.32 9.05
C PHE A 47 2.06 -4.00 8.31
N PHE A 48 1.47 -3.03 9.01
CA PHE A 48 1.26 -1.68 8.52
C PHE A 48 1.69 -0.70 9.60
N SER A 49 2.96 -0.31 9.56
CA SER A 49 3.53 0.64 10.52
C SER A 49 3.02 2.05 10.22
N VAL A 50 3.09 2.91 11.25
CA VAL A 50 2.74 4.34 11.16
C VAL A 50 1.40 4.57 10.45
N PRO A 51 0.29 4.00 10.94
CA PRO A 51 -1.02 4.13 10.29
C PRO A 51 -1.51 5.59 10.19
N GLN A 52 -0.91 6.50 10.96
CA GLN A 52 -1.17 7.93 10.88
C GLN A 52 -0.49 8.65 9.71
N SER A 53 0.45 8.00 9.01
CA SER A 53 1.16 8.56 7.87
C SER A 53 0.22 9.10 6.78
N ASP A 54 0.74 10.01 5.98
CA ASP A 54 0.01 10.72 4.93
C ASP A 54 -0.30 9.84 3.73
N ALA A 55 0.58 8.89 3.45
CA ALA A 55 0.40 7.87 2.43
C ALA A 55 1.25 6.64 2.73
N HIS A 56 0.98 5.57 1.99
CA HIS A 56 1.73 4.33 2.08
C HIS A 56 2.06 3.77 0.70
N GLY A 57 3.27 3.26 0.55
CA GLY A 57 3.60 2.37 -0.56
C GLY A 57 3.02 0.99 -0.33
N ALA A 58 2.15 0.51 -1.21
CA ALA A 58 1.50 -0.80 -1.11
C ALA A 58 1.89 -1.70 -2.28
N GLY A 59 2.32 -2.92 -1.97
CA GLY A 59 2.65 -3.94 -2.97
C GLY A 59 1.41 -4.74 -3.41
N SER A 60 1.36 -5.10 -4.69
CA SER A 60 0.39 -6.04 -5.29
C SER A 60 1.16 -7.18 -5.96
N GLY A 61 0.69 -8.42 -5.79
CA GLY A 61 1.27 -9.61 -6.44
C GLY A 61 0.46 -10.11 -7.65
N SER A 62 -0.81 -9.72 -7.78
CA SER A 62 -1.65 -10.16 -8.91
C SER A 62 -1.20 -9.53 -10.23
N GLY A 63 -0.73 -10.34 -11.18
CA GLY A 63 -0.26 -9.88 -12.49
C GLY A 63 1.18 -9.38 -12.53
N GLY A 64 1.98 -9.70 -11.50
CA GLY A 64 3.37 -9.25 -11.34
C GLY A 64 3.51 -8.21 -10.24
N LEU A 65 4.72 -8.11 -9.65
CA LEU A 65 4.97 -7.22 -8.53
C LEU A 65 4.83 -5.76 -8.98
N SER A 66 3.88 -5.04 -8.38
CA SER A 66 3.66 -3.62 -8.64
C SER A 66 3.55 -2.87 -7.31
N CYS A 67 4.05 -1.64 -7.30
CA CYS A 67 3.99 -0.74 -6.15
C CYS A 67 3.03 0.42 -6.42
N PHE A 68 2.18 0.72 -5.44
CA PHE A 68 1.18 1.77 -5.52
C PHE A 68 1.37 2.78 -4.40
N PHE A 69 1.23 4.06 -4.73
CA PHE A 69 1.09 5.14 -3.78
C PHE A 69 -0.36 5.23 -3.31
N VAL A 70 -0.61 4.99 -2.02
CA VAL A 70 -1.95 4.99 -1.43
C VAL A 70 -2.04 6.10 -0.39
N PRO A 71 -2.59 7.28 -0.73
CA PRO A 71 -2.74 8.37 0.22
C PRO A 71 -3.85 8.08 1.22
N ARG A 72 -3.70 8.60 2.44
CA ARG A 72 -4.69 8.49 3.51
C ARG A 72 -5.94 9.30 3.21
N LEU A 73 -5.78 10.46 2.58
CA LEU A 73 -6.84 11.33 2.10
C LEU A 73 -6.80 11.41 0.58
N LEU A 74 -7.96 11.37 -0.06
CA LEU A 74 -8.14 11.58 -1.48
C LEU A 74 -7.92 13.07 -1.83
N PRO A 75 -7.75 13.42 -3.12
CA PRO A 75 -7.57 14.81 -3.55
C PRO A 75 -8.72 15.74 -3.14
N ASP A 76 -9.95 15.23 -3.05
CA ASP A 76 -11.14 15.95 -2.57
C ASP A 76 -11.16 16.15 -1.04
N GLY A 77 -10.18 15.60 -0.32
CA GLY A 77 -10.06 15.65 1.13
C GLY A 77 -10.82 14.57 1.88
N GLN A 78 -11.56 13.69 1.20
CA GLN A 78 -12.21 12.54 1.83
C GLN A 78 -11.19 11.49 2.26
N ARG A 79 -11.57 10.60 3.19
CA ARG A 79 -10.73 9.48 3.58
C ARG A 79 -10.70 8.43 2.48
N ASN A 80 -9.52 7.91 2.18
CA ASN A 80 -9.39 6.77 1.27
C ASN A 80 -9.95 5.49 1.92
N GLY A 81 -10.23 4.46 1.12
CA GLY A 81 -10.87 3.19 1.52
C GLY A 81 -10.06 2.28 2.46
N VAL A 82 -9.05 2.83 3.14
CA VAL A 82 -8.17 2.14 4.07
C VAL A 82 -8.85 1.98 5.44
N ARG A 83 -9.00 0.74 5.91
CA ARG A 83 -9.54 0.44 7.24
C ARG A 83 -8.47 -0.22 8.12
N LEU A 84 -8.23 0.37 9.29
CA LEU A 84 -7.42 -0.26 10.34
C LEU A 84 -8.27 -1.28 11.07
N GLU A 85 -7.83 -2.53 11.12
CA GLU A 85 -8.56 -3.61 11.80
C GLU A 85 -8.12 -3.77 13.25
N ARG A 86 -6.80 -3.75 13.48
CA ARG A 86 -6.25 -4.02 14.81
C ARG A 86 -4.90 -3.36 14.98
N LEU A 87 -4.64 -2.80 16.16
CA LEU A 87 -3.30 -2.40 16.57
C LEU A 87 -2.57 -3.60 17.18
N LYS A 88 -1.35 -3.87 16.69
CA LYS A 88 -0.45 -4.88 17.23
C LYS A 88 0.49 -4.20 18.21
N ARG A 89 0.56 -4.74 19.43
CA ARG A 89 1.56 -4.36 20.42
C ARG A 89 2.87 -5.05 20.03
N SER A 90 3.86 -4.26 19.62
CA SER A 90 5.23 -4.77 19.44
C SER A 90 5.88 -4.92 20.82
N SER A 91 6.53 -6.05 21.08
CA SER A 91 7.34 -6.25 22.29
C SER A 91 8.73 -5.58 22.17
N ALA A 92 9.18 -5.24 20.97
CA ALA A 92 10.53 -4.74 20.70
C ALA A 92 10.60 -3.21 20.47
N THR A 93 9.47 -2.55 20.18
CA THR A 93 9.45 -1.12 19.82
C THR A 93 8.27 -0.45 20.52
N ALA A 94 8.51 0.03 21.74
CA ALA A 94 7.46 0.51 22.63
C ALA A 94 6.68 1.77 22.15
N PRO A 95 7.21 2.68 21.28
CA PRO A 95 6.41 3.84 20.85
C PRO A 95 5.76 3.73 19.46
N THR A 96 6.16 2.81 18.58
CA THR A 96 5.67 2.82 17.19
C THR A 96 4.44 1.93 17.01
N PRO A 97 3.23 2.49 16.76
CA PRO A 97 2.06 1.67 16.51
C PRO A 97 2.20 0.91 15.20
N VAL A 98 2.08 -0.41 15.28
CA VAL A 98 1.96 -1.31 14.13
C VAL A 98 0.50 -1.72 14.03
N ALA A 99 -0.09 -1.69 12.84
CA ALA A 99 -1.48 -2.09 12.64
C ALA A 99 -1.59 -3.26 11.65
N LYS A 100 -2.68 -4.02 11.77
CA LYS A 100 -3.28 -4.79 10.67
C LYS A 100 -4.29 -3.89 9.99
N TRP A 101 -4.27 -3.86 8.67
CA TRP A 101 -5.20 -3.06 7.87
C TRP A 101 -5.81 -3.93 6.75
N SER A 102 -6.98 -3.52 6.29
CA SER A 102 -7.72 -4.19 5.23
C SER A 102 -8.42 -3.14 4.37
N PHE A 103 -8.49 -3.41 3.07
CA PHE A 103 -9.26 -2.61 2.11
C PHE A 103 -10.67 -3.19 2.01
N MET A 104 -11.57 -2.70 2.86
CA MET A 104 -12.97 -3.16 2.86
C MET A 104 -13.82 -2.42 1.81
N ARG A 105 -13.40 -1.20 1.45
CA ARG A 105 -13.80 -0.54 0.21
C ARG A 105 -12.58 -0.46 -0.69
N PRO A 106 -12.77 -0.43 -2.00
CA PRO A 106 -11.65 -0.33 -2.90
C PRO A 106 -10.90 0.99 -2.65
N ALA A 107 -9.61 0.92 -2.33
CA ALA A 107 -8.82 2.12 -2.10
C ALA A 107 -8.23 2.62 -3.41
N ALA A 108 -8.23 3.94 -3.60
CA ALA A 108 -7.56 4.54 -4.73
C ALA A 108 -6.04 4.53 -4.46
N GLY A 109 -5.29 3.97 -5.40
CA GLY A 109 -3.83 4.01 -5.43
C GLY A 109 -3.34 4.49 -6.78
N TRP A 110 -2.24 5.21 -6.79
CA TRP A 110 -1.57 5.64 -8.01
C TRP A 110 -0.39 4.72 -8.25
N TRP A 111 -0.23 4.26 -9.48
CA TRP A 111 0.87 3.37 -9.82
C TRP A 111 2.19 4.12 -9.69
N ALA A 112 3.09 3.60 -8.85
CA ALA A 112 4.39 4.22 -8.59
C ALA A 112 5.47 3.57 -9.46
N THR A 113 5.51 2.23 -9.52
CA THR A 113 6.48 1.46 -10.33
C THR A 113 5.96 0.04 -10.64
N LYS A 114 6.34 -0.52 -11.80
CA LYS A 114 6.37 -1.97 -12.00
C LYS A 114 7.66 -2.49 -11.40
N ALA A 115 7.61 -3.36 -10.40
CA ALA A 115 8.78 -4.14 -10.06
C ALA A 115 8.83 -5.30 -11.07
N THR A 116 9.49 -5.07 -12.20
CA THR A 116 9.88 -6.17 -13.09
C THR A 116 10.76 -7.08 -12.25
N ALA A 117 10.30 -8.30 -11.96
CA ALA A 117 11.08 -9.26 -11.20
C ALA A 117 12.46 -9.37 -11.87
N CYS A 118 13.51 -8.97 -11.17
CA CYS A 118 14.89 -9.22 -11.61
C CYS A 118 15.09 -10.73 -11.55
N GLY A 119 14.89 -11.41 -12.69
CA GLY A 119 14.83 -12.87 -12.71
C GLY A 119 14.48 -13.53 -14.04
N ARG A 120 15.02 -13.02 -15.15
CA ARG A 120 15.56 -13.75 -16.32
C ARG A 120 15.77 -12.73 -17.44
N SER A 121 17.04 -12.53 -17.77
CA SER A 121 17.50 -11.79 -18.93
C SER A 121 16.86 -12.34 -20.21
N SER A 122 16.05 -11.53 -20.88
CA SER A 122 15.99 -11.52 -22.34
C SER A 122 15.20 -10.29 -22.82
N GLY A 123 15.92 -9.34 -23.42
CA GLY A 123 15.37 -8.40 -24.40
C GLY A 123 14.62 -7.20 -23.84
N TRP A 124 15.34 -6.10 -23.64
CA TRP A 124 14.74 -4.77 -23.75
C TRP A 124 14.40 -4.56 -25.23
N ALA A 125 13.15 -4.21 -25.54
CA ALA A 125 12.79 -3.59 -26.81
C ALA A 125 11.95 -2.34 -26.50
N ALA A 126 12.31 -1.29 -27.24
CA ALA A 126 11.95 0.12 -27.15
C ALA A 126 10.46 0.44 -26.98
#